data_AF-A0A521M815-F1
#
_entry.id   AF-A0A521M815-F1
#
_cell.length_a   1.000
_cell.length_b   1.000
_cell.length_c   1.000
_cell.angle_alpha   90.00
_cell.angle_beta   90.00
_cell.angle_gamma   90.00
#
_symmetry.space_group_name_H-M   'P 1'
#
loop_
_entity.id
_entity.type
_entity.pdbx_description
1 polymer ?
#
loop_
_entity_poly.entity_id
_entity_poly.type
_entity_poly.pdbx_seq_one_letter_code
_entity_poly.pdbx_strand_id
1 'polypeptide(L)'
;VDYWAERDNLAEALKPPFVLFNYDSDFRGHADLLDRDDVRILHLIRDPRDVLISAMHYHCKAGETWLHEPVPGYDDVTYQRRLNAFATRHEQYVFEMENSTFSTLRDMQKWRYGRPNCFEARYEKLRQDTEMSYWSGAMSFLGFDAAEQKVCRQRFWQYSLFGNLGRGHKHVRSGDVAQWKREFTPPLAAAFRWKFPRLLQSLGYEPDDRWVGRVRGPRLSPSPGPGGPVSLLKRIAGRPWERFKLSTATSASP
;
A
#
# COMPACT_ATOMS: atom_id res chain seq x y z
N VAL A 1 -20.46 -0.08 7.66
CA VAL A 1 -20.01 -0.55 8.99
C VAL A 1 -18.52 -0.76 8.90
N ASP A 2 -17.74 -0.04 9.69
CA ASP A 2 -16.31 -0.31 9.85
C ASP A 2 -16.16 -1.47 10.85
N TYR A 3 -15.50 -2.56 10.44
CA TYR A 3 -15.39 -3.76 11.26
C TYR A 3 -14.69 -3.49 12.59
N TRP A 4 -13.64 -2.66 12.60
CA TRP A 4 -12.85 -2.43 13.81
C TRP A 4 -13.55 -1.50 14.80
N ALA A 5 -14.31 -0.53 14.29
CA ALA A 5 -15.15 0.32 15.13
C ALA A 5 -16.28 -0.46 15.83
N GLU A 6 -16.81 -1.49 15.16
CA GLU A 6 -18.02 -2.20 15.62
C GLU A 6 -17.76 -3.65 16.04
N ARG A 7 -16.48 -4.08 16.11
CA ARG A 7 -16.10 -5.49 16.27
C ARG A 7 -16.87 -6.20 17.39
N ASP A 8 -16.96 -5.56 18.55
CA ASP A 8 -17.56 -6.16 19.73
C ASP A 8 -19.10 -6.06 19.74
N ASN A 9 -19.72 -5.33 18.79
CA ASN A 9 -21.17 -5.10 18.66
C ASN A 9 -21.71 -5.43 17.25
N LEU A 10 -20.99 -6.22 16.44
CA LEU A 10 -21.35 -6.48 15.04
C LEU A 10 -22.77 -7.00 14.85
N ALA A 11 -23.26 -7.85 15.76
CA ALA A 11 -24.61 -8.41 15.67
C ALA A 11 -25.70 -7.31 15.68
N GLU A 12 -25.49 -6.22 16.42
CA GLU A 12 -26.42 -5.09 16.47
C GLU A 12 -26.18 -4.10 15.32
N ALA A 13 -24.92 -3.89 14.93
CA ALA A 13 -24.53 -2.95 13.88
C ALA A 13 -24.93 -3.43 12.46
N LEU A 14 -24.99 -4.74 12.22
CA LEU A 14 -25.27 -5.32 10.90
C LEU A 14 -26.77 -5.46 10.62
N LYS A 15 -27.43 -4.34 10.30
CA LYS A 15 -28.83 -4.31 9.84
C LYS A 15 -28.90 -4.31 8.31
N PRO A 16 -29.60 -5.27 7.66
CA PRO A 16 -29.71 -5.31 6.20
C PRO A 16 -30.45 -4.09 5.60
N PRO A 17 -30.06 -3.59 4.42
CA PRO A 17 -28.82 -3.91 3.71
C PRO A 17 -27.61 -3.28 4.42
N PHE A 18 -26.48 -4.01 4.50
CA PHE A 18 -25.24 -3.50 5.09
C PHE A 18 -24.05 -3.68 4.14
N VAL A 19 -23.05 -2.82 4.32
CA VAL A 19 -21.70 -3.00 3.79
C VAL A 19 -20.75 -3.01 4.98
N LEU A 20 -20.05 -4.13 5.17
CA LEU A 20 -19.03 -4.30 6.19
C LEU A 20 -17.65 -4.15 5.54
N PHE A 21 -16.85 -3.22 6.03
CA PHE A 21 -15.50 -2.98 5.55
C PHE A 21 -14.48 -3.47 6.58
N ASN A 22 -13.52 -4.28 6.12
CA ASN A 22 -12.40 -4.77 6.92
C ASN A 22 -11.14 -4.72 6.04
N TYR A 23 -10.11 -3.99 6.48
CA TYR A 23 -8.89 -3.75 5.70
C TYR A 23 -7.77 -4.77 5.96
N ASP A 24 -7.86 -5.59 7.00
CA ASP A 24 -6.84 -6.61 7.35
C ASP A 24 -7.27 -8.04 6.97
N SER A 25 -8.51 -8.20 6.50
CA SER A 25 -9.15 -9.50 6.25
C SER A 25 -9.20 -10.40 7.50
N ASP A 26 -9.07 -9.79 8.68
CA ASP A 26 -9.12 -10.47 9.96
C ASP A 26 -10.54 -10.50 10.50
N PHE A 27 -11.20 -11.64 10.33
CA PHE A 27 -12.52 -11.92 10.89
C PHE A 27 -12.44 -12.91 12.05
N ARG A 28 -11.29 -13.02 12.74
CA ARG A 28 -11.19 -13.86 13.94
C ARG A 28 -12.21 -13.40 14.97
N GLY A 29 -13.00 -14.35 15.47
CA GLY A 29 -14.15 -14.09 16.35
C GLY A 29 -15.50 -13.98 15.63
N HIS A 30 -15.49 -13.74 14.30
CA HIS A 30 -16.70 -13.55 13.48
C HIS A 30 -16.58 -14.24 12.10
N ALA A 31 -15.84 -15.36 12.04
CA ALA A 31 -15.60 -16.07 10.79
C ALA A 31 -16.87 -16.70 10.21
N ASP A 32 -17.85 -16.98 11.07
CA ASP A 32 -19.20 -17.43 10.73
C ASP A 32 -19.93 -16.43 9.83
N LEU A 33 -19.67 -15.12 9.96
CA LEU A 33 -20.22 -14.11 9.06
C LEU A 33 -19.85 -14.36 7.59
N LEU A 34 -18.67 -14.93 7.34
CA LEU A 34 -18.18 -15.18 5.98
C LEU A 34 -18.84 -16.41 5.33
N ASP A 35 -19.42 -17.29 6.13
CA ASP A 35 -20.07 -18.52 5.67
C ASP A 35 -21.60 -18.37 5.56
N ARG A 36 -22.13 -17.16 5.81
CA ARG A 36 -23.56 -16.86 5.65
C ARG A 36 -23.98 -16.80 4.18
N ASP A 37 -25.11 -17.42 3.86
CA ASP A 37 -25.68 -17.46 2.50
C ASP A 37 -26.19 -16.09 2.01
N ASP A 38 -26.54 -15.19 2.93
CA ASP A 38 -26.98 -13.82 2.64
C ASP A 38 -25.82 -12.81 2.54
N VAL A 39 -24.57 -13.26 2.68
CA VAL A 39 -23.38 -12.42 2.59
C VAL A 39 -22.61 -12.72 1.31
N ARG A 40 -22.30 -11.65 0.57
CA ARG A 40 -21.42 -11.69 -0.62
C ARG A 40 -20.17 -10.89 -0.34
N ILE A 41 -19.01 -11.44 -0.69
CA ILE A 41 -17.71 -10.91 -0.30
C ILE A 41 -16.96 -10.44 -1.54
N LEU A 42 -16.33 -9.27 -1.43
CA LEU A 42 -15.27 -8.83 -2.32
C LEU A 42 -13.96 -8.84 -1.52
N HIS A 43 -13.09 -9.82 -1.80
CA HIS A 43 -11.77 -9.87 -1.20
C HIS A 43 -10.73 -9.39 -2.21
N LEU A 44 -10.02 -8.32 -1.89
CA LEU A 44 -9.08 -7.67 -2.79
C LEU A 44 -7.65 -7.91 -2.32
N ILE A 45 -6.86 -8.58 -3.16
CA ILE A 45 -5.42 -8.76 -2.93
C ILE A 45 -4.59 -7.99 -3.97
N ARG A 46 -3.34 -7.72 -3.61
CA ARG A 46 -2.33 -7.12 -4.49
C ARG A 46 -1.09 -8.04 -4.53
N ASP A 47 -0.26 -7.94 -5.56
CA ASP A 47 1.00 -8.68 -5.64
C ASP A 47 1.82 -8.42 -4.36
N PRO A 48 2.13 -9.47 -3.56
CA PRO A 48 2.85 -9.32 -2.30
C PRO A 48 4.16 -8.52 -2.40
N ARG A 49 4.82 -8.58 -3.56
CA ARG A 49 6.07 -7.85 -3.80
C ARG A 49 5.83 -6.35 -3.93
N ASP A 50 4.72 -5.98 -4.57
CA ASP A 50 4.31 -4.57 -4.70
C ASP A 50 3.66 -4.04 -3.41
N VAL A 51 3.06 -4.90 -2.57
CA VAL A 51 2.63 -4.55 -1.22
C VAL A 51 3.82 -4.08 -0.39
N LEU A 52 4.91 -4.85 -0.34
CA LEU A 52 6.14 -4.46 0.35
C LEU A 52 6.67 -3.10 -0.13
N ILE A 53 6.69 -2.90 -1.45
CA ILE A 53 7.16 -1.63 -2.04
C ILE A 53 6.26 -0.47 -1.62
N SER A 54 4.96 -0.67 -1.71
CA SER A 54 3.98 0.34 -1.34
C SER A 54 4.09 0.71 0.13
N ALA A 55 4.15 -0.29 1.01
CA ALA A 55 4.20 -0.11 2.45
C ALA A 55 5.47 0.63 2.88
N MET A 56 6.65 0.21 2.43
CA MET A 56 7.92 0.86 2.78
C MET A 56 7.88 2.36 2.46
N HIS A 57 7.53 2.71 1.22
CA HIS A 57 7.50 4.10 0.81
C HIS A 57 6.38 4.92 1.44
N TYR A 58 5.30 4.27 1.85
CA TYR A 58 4.20 4.91 2.53
C TYR A 58 4.56 5.20 4.00
N HIS A 59 5.04 4.19 4.73
CA HIS A 59 5.42 4.30 6.14
C HIS A 59 6.59 5.25 6.39
N CYS A 60 7.47 5.49 5.41
CA CYS A 60 8.50 6.52 5.51
C CYS A 60 7.96 7.95 5.69
N LYS A 61 6.70 8.22 5.30
CA LYS A 61 6.14 9.59 5.23
C LYS A 61 4.73 9.75 5.78
N ALA A 62 4.02 8.66 6.06
CA ALA A 62 2.63 8.70 6.48
C ALA A 62 2.46 9.27 7.89
N GLY A 63 1.27 9.82 8.16
CA GLY A 63 0.93 10.49 9.41
C GLY A 63 0.11 9.64 10.37
N GLU A 64 -0.01 8.34 10.15
CA GLU A 64 -0.81 7.45 11.02
C GLU A 64 -0.19 7.35 12.41
N THR A 65 -1.00 7.48 13.45
CA THR A 65 -0.53 7.60 14.84
C THR A 65 0.44 6.49 15.24
N TRP A 66 0.14 5.24 14.88
CA TRP A 66 0.97 4.08 15.21
C TRP A 66 2.40 4.16 14.63
N LEU A 67 2.62 4.89 13.54
CA LEU A 67 3.96 5.12 12.97
C LEU A 67 4.83 6.03 13.84
N HIS A 68 4.18 6.82 14.69
CA HIS A 68 4.76 7.83 15.57
C HIS A 68 4.74 7.41 17.04
N GLU A 69 4.28 6.19 17.32
CA GLU A 69 4.36 5.57 18.63
C GLU A 69 5.69 4.80 18.78
N PRO A 70 6.31 4.79 19.97
CA PRO A 70 7.51 4.01 20.23
C PRO A 70 7.30 2.50 19.97
N VAL A 71 8.26 1.86 19.31
CA VAL A 71 8.19 0.41 19.07
C VAL A 71 8.84 -0.33 20.25
N PRO A 72 8.15 -1.30 20.89
CA PRO A 72 8.76 -2.13 21.93
C PRO A 72 10.05 -2.80 21.43
N GLY A 73 11.13 -2.68 22.20
CA GLY A 73 12.43 -3.27 21.86
C GLY A 73 13.34 -2.41 20.98
N TYR A 74 12.99 -1.15 20.71
CA TYR A 74 13.80 -0.21 19.92
C TYR A 74 14.11 1.10 20.65
N ASP A 75 14.46 1.04 21.93
CA ASP A 75 14.95 2.20 22.72
C ASP A 75 14.08 3.47 22.55
N ASP A 76 12.76 3.30 22.64
CA ASP A 76 11.76 4.36 22.48
C ASP A 76 11.75 5.08 21.11
N VAL A 77 12.35 4.49 20.07
CA VAL A 77 12.29 5.01 18.70
C VAL A 77 10.97 4.60 18.03
N THR A 78 10.33 5.55 17.34
CA THR A 78 9.10 5.28 16.59
C THR A 78 9.36 4.44 15.34
N TYR A 79 8.33 3.73 14.86
CA TYR A 79 8.45 2.89 13.66
C TYR A 79 9.00 3.67 12.46
N GLN A 80 8.43 4.84 12.18
CA GLN A 80 8.84 5.67 11.05
C GLN A 80 10.27 6.21 11.22
N ARG A 81 10.66 6.64 12.43
CA ARG A 81 12.03 7.09 12.69
C ARG A 81 13.02 5.95 12.49
N ARG A 82 12.69 4.74 12.95
CA ARG A 82 13.52 3.55 12.76
C ARG A 82 13.68 3.19 11.29
N LEU A 83 12.58 3.15 10.54
CA LEU A 83 12.56 2.88 9.10
C LEU A 83 13.37 3.93 8.32
N ASN A 84 13.25 5.21 8.67
CA ASN A 84 13.99 6.29 8.01
C ASN A 84 15.47 6.37 8.40
N ALA A 85 15.90 5.72 9.48
CA ALA A 85 17.28 5.75 9.96
C ALA A 85 18.23 4.80 9.21
N PHE A 86 17.71 3.84 8.43
CA PHE A 86 18.55 2.92 7.67
C PHE A 86 19.29 3.61 6.52
N ALA A 87 20.55 3.21 6.30
CA ALA A 87 21.43 3.84 5.33
C ALA A 87 21.06 3.48 3.87
N THR A 88 20.49 2.30 3.67
CA THR A 88 20.15 1.80 2.33
C THR A 88 18.68 1.47 2.20
N ARG A 89 18.14 1.61 0.98
CA ARG A 89 16.78 1.14 0.65
C ARG A 89 16.59 -0.35 0.88
N HIS A 90 17.66 -1.15 0.71
CA HIS A 90 17.60 -2.58 0.96
C HIS A 90 17.25 -2.86 2.42
N GLU A 91 17.93 -2.20 3.36
CA GLU A 91 17.64 -2.33 4.79
C GLU A 91 16.24 -1.82 5.15
N GLN A 92 15.78 -0.73 4.52
CA GLN A 92 14.40 -0.25 4.68
C GLN A 92 13.36 -1.30 4.25
N TYR A 93 13.58 -1.93 3.09
CA TYR A 93 12.72 -3.01 2.63
C TYR A 93 12.77 -4.22 3.55
N VAL A 94 13.96 -4.63 4.02
CA VAL A 94 14.08 -5.74 4.96
C VAL A 94 13.33 -5.44 6.26
N PHE A 95 13.52 -4.26 6.84
CA PHE A 95 12.80 -3.85 8.04
C PHE A 95 11.28 -3.89 7.83
N GLU A 96 10.78 -3.27 6.76
CA GLU A 96 9.35 -3.26 6.46
C GLU A 96 8.79 -4.68 6.27
N MET A 97 9.55 -5.53 5.57
CA MET A 97 9.22 -6.94 5.30
C MET A 97 9.13 -7.79 6.58
N GLU A 98 9.91 -7.45 7.60
CA GLU A 98 9.93 -8.16 8.88
C GLU A 98 8.87 -7.67 9.87
N ASN A 99 8.29 -6.49 9.62
CA ASN A 99 7.35 -5.84 10.52
C ASN A 99 5.94 -5.73 9.88
N SER A 100 5.45 -4.51 9.57
CA SER A 100 4.06 -4.29 9.18
C SER A 100 3.64 -5.14 7.96
N THR A 101 4.51 -5.23 6.95
CA THR A 101 4.25 -6.04 5.75
C THR A 101 4.17 -7.54 6.08
N PHE A 102 4.89 -8.04 7.10
CA PHE A 102 4.83 -9.45 7.49
C PHE A 102 3.40 -9.87 7.85
N SER A 103 2.72 -9.08 8.69
CA SER A 103 1.33 -9.29 9.10
C SER A 103 0.41 -9.30 7.89
N THR A 104 0.52 -8.28 7.02
CA THR A 104 -0.33 -8.15 5.82
C THR A 104 -0.19 -9.37 4.90
N LEU A 105 1.04 -9.78 4.59
CA LEU A 105 1.27 -10.91 3.68
C LEU A 105 0.87 -12.25 4.29
N ARG A 106 1.03 -12.41 5.60
CA ARG A 106 0.56 -13.58 6.34
C ARG A 106 -0.97 -13.69 6.27
N ASP A 107 -1.67 -12.58 6.42
CA ASP A 107 -3.14 -12.58 6.45
C ASP A 107 -3.72 -12.82 5.05
N MET A 108 -3.09 -12.25 4.01
CA MET A 108 -3.36 -12.65 2.63
C MET A 108 -3.16 -14.16 2.41
N GLN A 109 -2.07 -14.74 2.92
CA GLN A 109 -1.79 -16.17 2.74
C GLN A 109 -2.79 -17.07 3.48
N LYS A 110 -3.26 -16.64 4.65
CA LYS A 110 -4.15 -17.41 5.54
C LYS A 110 -5.61 -17.33 5.14
N TRP A 111 -5.98 -16.43 4.24
CA TRP A 111 -7.34 -16.33 3.75
C TRP A 111 -7.82 -17.67 3.15
N ARG A 112 -9.06 -18.06 3.48
CA ARG A 112 -9.69 -19.26 2.90
C ARG A 112 -10.23 -18.94 1.51
N TYR A 113 -9.38 -19.15 0.51
CA TYR A 113 -9.71 -19.03 -0.90
C TYR A 113 -10.72 -20.08 -1.37
N GLY A 114 -11.39 -19.78 -2.48
CA GLY A 114 -12.30 -20.73 -3.16
C GLY A 114 -13.73 -20.75 -2.60
N ARG A 115 -14.10 -19.79 -1.74
CA ARG A 115 -15.48 -19.64 -1.29
C ARG A 115 -16.40 -19.27 -2.46
N PRO A 116 -17.57 -19.92 -2.62
CA PRO A 116 -18.49 -19.62 -3.71
C PRO A 116 -19.16 -18.24 -3.58
N ASN A 117 -19.30 -17.73 -2.35
CA ASN A 117 -19.85 -16.39 -2.06
C ASN A 117 -18.79 -15.27 -2.04
N CYS A 118 -17.55 -15.55 -2.48
CA CYS A 118 -16.47 -14.57 -2.53
C CYS A 118 -15.95 -14.32 -3.95
N PHE A 119 -15.93 -13.05 -4.36
CA PHE A 119 -15.20 -12.61 -5.53
C PHE A 119 -13.77 -12.23 -5.13
N GLU A 120 -12.83 -13.06 -5.56
CA GLU A 120 -11.40 -12.83 -5.34
C GLU A 120 -10.84 -11.85 -6.38
N ALA A 121 -10.70 -10.58 -5.98
CA ALA A 121 -10.24 -9.50 -6.81
C ALA A 121 -8.71 -9.31 -6.74
N ARG A 122 -8.11 -8.96 -7.88
CA ARG A 122 -6.70 -8.53 -7.96
C ARG A 122 -6.60 -7.05 -8.24
N TYR A 123 -5.82 -6.35 -7.42
CA TYR A 123 -5.57 -4.91 -7.55
C TYR A 123 -5.02 -4.56 -8.94
N GLU A 124 -4.12 -5.38 -9.48
CA GLU A 124 -3.48 -5.11 -10.77
C GLU A 124 -4.49 -5.14 -11.92
N LYS A 125 -5.49 -6.04 -11.83
CA LYS A 125 -6.58 -6.10 -12.81
C LYS A 125 -7.46 -4.87 -12.71
N LEU A 126 -7.93 -4.52 -11.50
CA LEU A 126 -8.74 -3.31 -11.30
C LEU A 126 -8.00 -2.05 -11.75
N ARG A 127 -6.70 -1.97 -11.48
CA ARG A 127 -5.87 -0.83 -11.85
C ARG A 127 -5.74 -0.63 -13.36
N GLN A 128 -5.91 -1.70 -14.14
CA GLN A 128 -5.83 -1.72 -15.60
C GLN A 128 -7.20 -1.80 -16.29
N ASP A 129 -8.29 -1.83 -15.52
CA ASP A 129 -9.66 -2.06 -16.03
C ASP A 129 -10.29 -0.78 -16.59
N THR A 130 -9.67 -0.20 -17.63
CA THR A 130 -10.16 1.03 -18.28
C THR A 130 -11.55 0.86 -18.91
N GLU A 131 -11.86 -0.34 -19.38
CA GLU A 131 -13.18 -0.68 -19.93
C GLU A 131 -14.21 -1.02 -18.83
N MET A 132 -13.80 -1.07 -17.56
CA MET A 132 -14.62 -1.37 -16.38
C MET A 132 -15.34 -2.73 -16.45
N SER A 133 -14.79 -3.68 -17.22
CA SER A 133 -15.36 -5.01 -17.40
C SER A 133 -15.17 -5.88 -16.16
N TYR A 134 -13.99 -5.82 -15.55
CA TYR A 134 -13.66 -6.61 -14.36
C TYR A 134 -14.40 -6.08 -13.12
N TRP A 135 -14.45 -4.76 -12.97
CA TRP A 135 -15.24 -4.08 -11.94
C TRP A 135 -16.73 -4.40 -12.07
N SER A 136 -17.30 -4.32 -13.28
CA SER A 136 -18.73 -4.63 -13.49
C SER A 136 -19.04 -6.09 -13.15
N GLY A 137 -18.15 -7.02 -13.49
CA GLY A 137 -18.27 -8.42 -13.07
C GLY A 137 -18.31 -8.60 -11.56
N ALA A 138 -17.45 -7.87 -10.82
CA ALA A 138 -17.47 -7.89 -9.36
C ALA A 138 -18.78 -7.32 -8.79
N MET A 139 -19.29 -6.21 -9.32
CA MET A 139 -20.55 -5.61 -8.84
C MET A 139 -21.75 -6.51 -9.13
N SER A 140 -21.78 -7.14 -10.31
CA SER A 140 -22.81 -8.13 -10.64
C SER A 140 -22.74 -9.34 -9.70
N PHE A 141 -21.53 -9.84 -9.39
CA PHE A 141 -21.35 -10.90 -8.40
C PHE A 141 -21.89 -10.50 -7.02
N LEU A 142 -21.65 -9.27 -6.58
CA LEU A 142 -22.15 -8.75 -5.29
C LEU A 142 -23.67 -8.50 -5.28
N GLY A 143 -24.36 -8.68 -6.40
CA GLY A 143 -25.82 -8.61 -6.47
C GLY A 143 -26.40 -7.21 -6.67
N PHE A 144 -25.56 -6.22 -7.01
CA PHE A 144 -26.04 -4.89 -7.35
C PHE A 144 -26.88 -4.92 -8.62
N ASP A 145 -28.01 -4.23 -8.60
CA ASP A 145 -28.90 -4.12 -9.77
C ASP A 145 -28.33 -3.20 -10.86
N ALA A 146 -29.04 -3.06 -11.98
CA ALA A 146 -28.56 -2.25 -13.12
C ALA A 146 -28.42 -0.75 -12.79
N ALA A 147 -29.30 -0.20 -11.94
CA ALA A 147 -29.25 1.20 -11.53
C ALA A 147 -28.09 1.44 -10.56
N GLU A 148 -27.90 0.53 -9.60
CA GLU A 148 -26.79 0.56 -8.64
C GLU A 148 -25.44 0.40 -9.35
N GLN A 149 -25.33 -0.56 -10.29
CA GLN A 149 -24.11 -0.76 -11.07
C GLN A 149 -23.71 0.48 -11.87
N LYS A 150 -24.68 1.26 -12.35
CA LYS A 150 -24.41 2.55 -13.01
C LYS A 150 -23.74 3.53 -12.04
N VAL A 151 -24.23 3.62 -10.81
CA VAL A 151 -23.63 4.46 -9.75
C VAL A 151 -22.24 3.94 -9.38
N CYS A 152 -22.08 2.63 -9.14
CA CYS A 152 -20.80 2.01 -8.84
C CYS A 152 -19.76 2.28 -9.93
N ARG A 153 -20.14 2.18 -11.20
CA ARG A 153 -19.28 2.47 -12.35
C ARG A 153 -18.83 3.93 -12.37
N GLN A 154 -19.76 4.87 -12.17
CA GLN A 154 -19.44 6.29 -12.11
C GLN A 154 -18.45 6.61 -10.96
N ARG A 155 -18.70 6.06 -9.77
CA ARG A 155 -17.81 6.24 -8.61
C ARG A 155 -16.44 5.61 -8.83
N PHE A 156 -16.40 4.39 -9.37
CA PHE A 156 -15.15 3.73 -9.68
C PHE A 156 -14.32 4.55 -10.68
N TRP A 157 -14.93 5.04 -11.76
CA TRP A 157 -14.27 5.93 -12.71
C TRP A 157 -13.78 7.23 -12.05
N GLN A 158 -14.62 7.83 -11.20
CA GLN A 158 -14.30 9.07 -10.50
C GLN A 158 -13.04 8.93 -9.63
N TYR A 159 -12.88 7.81 -8.94
CA TYR A 159 -11.77 7.57 -8.01
C TYR A 159 -10.64 6.71 -8.59
N SER A 160 -10.73 6.33 -9.87
CA SER A 160 -9.67 5.60 -10.55
C SER A 160 -8.59 6.55 -11.06
N LEU A 161 -7.32 6.13 -10.94
CA LEU A 161 -6.16 6.88 -11.46
C LEU A 161 -6.14 6.98 -12.99
N PHE A 162 -6.78 6.05 -13.70
CA PHE A 162 -6.99 6.14 -15.15
C PHE A 162 -8.25 6.93 -15.52
N GLY A 163 -9.11 7.23 -14.54
CA GLY A 163 -10.32 8.02 -14.71
C GLY A 163 -10.13 9.44 -14.20
N ASN A 164 -11.11 9.97 -13.46
CA ASN A 164 -11.15 11.40 -13.12
C ASN A 164 -10.28 11.79 -11.90
N LEU A 165 -9.74 10.84 -11.14
CA LEU A 165 -8.92 11.17 -9.96
C LEU A 165 -7.62 11.89 -10.36
N GLY A 166 -7.09 11.57 -11.55
CA GLY A 166 -5.84 12.12 -12.05
C GLY A 166 -4.60 11.70 -11.25
N ARG A 167 -3.46 12.32 -11.55
CA ARG A 167 -2.19 12.11 -10.81
C ARG A 167 -2.08 13.12 -9.66
N GLY A 168 -1.48 12.72 -8.54
CA GLY A 168 -1.09 13.66 -7.46
C GLY A 168 -1.85 13.57 -6.14
N HIS A 169 -2.69 12.55 -5.93
CA HIS A 169 -3.30 12.30 -4.63
C HIS A 169 -2.25 11.95 -3.55
N LYS A 170 -2.38 12.49 -2.33
CA LYS A 170 -1.38 12.39 -1.24
C LYS A 170 -0.93 10.96 -0.93
N HIS A 171 -1.84 9.99 -1.03
CA HIS A 171 -1.56 8.56 -0.78
C HIS A 171 -1.02 7.80 -2.01
N VAL A 172 -1.10 8.39 -3.21
CA VAL A 172 -0.72 7.73 -4.45
C VAL A 172 0.73 8.07 -4.80
N ARG A 173 1.63 7.13 -4.54
CA ARG A 173 3.05 7.22 -4.98
C ARG A 173 3.20 6.93 -6.47
N SER A 174 2.66 5.79 -6.90
CA SER A 174 2.67 5.32 -8.30
C SER A 174 1.46 4.44 -8.51
N GLY A 175 0.84 4.56 -9.68
CA GLY A 175 -0.24 3.69 -10.11
C GLY A 175 0.24 2.49 -10.95
N ASP A 176 1.54 2.26 -11.06
CA ASP A 176 2.05 1.16 -11.89
C ASP A 176 1.86 -0.17 -11.18
N VAL A 177 1.59 -1.20 -11.98
CA VAL A 177 1.61 -2.60 -11.55
C VAL A 177 3.00 -3.20 -11.78
N ALA A 178 3.32 -4.25 -11.02
CA ALA A 178 4.58 -5.00 -11.11
C ALA A 178 5.83 -4.11 -10.93
N GLN A 179 5.79 -3.19 -9.97
CA GLN A 179 6.92 -2.30 -9.65
C GLN A 179 8.12 -3.08 -9.12
N TRP A 180 7.88 -4.23 -8.50
CA TRP A 180 8.93 -5.14 -8.05
C TRP A 180 9.93 -5.53 -9.12
N LYS A 181 9.54 -5.59 -10.40
CA LYS A 181 10.47 -5.91 -11.50
C LYS A 181 11.63 -4.91 -11.63
N ARG A 182 11.45 -3.68 -11.17
CA ARG A 182 12.44 -2.60 -11.22
C ARG A 182 12.97 -2.18 -9.84
N GLU A 183 12.24 -2.47 -8.76
CA GLU A 183 12.62 -2.09 -7.39
C GLU A 183 13.36 -3.22 -6.67
N PHE A 184 12.99 -4.49 -6.90
CA PHE A 184 13.65 -5.60 -6.23
C PHE A 184 15.05 -5.80 -6.78
N THR A 185 16.02 -5.87 -5.88
CA THR A 185 17.37 -6.37 -6.15
C THR A 185 17.41 -7.90 -5.98
N PRO A 186 18.38 -8.62 -6.58
CA PRO A 186 18.52 -10.06 -6.36
C PRO A 186 18.63 -10.45 -4.87
N PRO A 187 19.40 -9.73 -4.02
CA PRO A 187 19.40 -10.00 -2.58
C PRO A 187 18.03 -9.82 -1.91
N LEU A 188 17.28 -8.78 -2.27
CA LEU A 188 15.94 -8.55 -1.71
C LEU A 188 14.96 -9.65 -2.14
N ALA A 189 15.01 -10.08 -3.41
CA ALA A 189 14.17 -11.16 -3.90
C ALA A 189 14.45 -12.49 -3.18
N ALA A 190 15.73 -12.80 -2.92
CA ALA A 190 16.13 -13.96 -2.15
C ALA A 190 15.63 -13.87 -0.70
N ALA A 191 15.80 -12.72 -0.04
CA ALA A 191 15.30 -12.48 1.32
C ALA A 191 13.77 -12.61 1.40
N PHE A 192 13.04 -12.05 0.42
CA PHE A 192 11.59 -12.17 0.33
C PHE A 192 11.13 -13.62 0.20
N ARG A 193 11.75 -14.38 -0.72
CA ARG A 193 11.45 -15.81 -0.90
C ARG A 193 11.74 -16.62 0.36
N TRP A 194 12.84 -16.30 1.06
CA TRP A 194 13.20 -16.99 2.29
C TRP A 194 12.20 -16.70 3.42
N LYS A 195 11.78 -15.43 3.57
CA LYS A 195 10.83 -15.00 4.61
C LYS A 195 9.42 -15.54 4.37
N PHE A 196 8.98 -15.61 3.12
CA PHE A 196 7.63 -16.02 2.73
C PHE A 196 7.65 -17.23 1.78
N PRO A 197 8.02 -18.42 2.29
CA PRO A 197 8.10 -19.61 1.46
C PRO A 197 6.73 -19.94 0.86
N ARG A 198 6.70 -20.19 -0.44
CA ARG A 198 5.50 -20.56 -1.23
C ARG A 198 4.38 -19.51 -1.28
N LEU A 199 4.57 -18.29 -0.75
CA LEU A 199 3.53 -17.26 -0.71
C LEU A 199 3.01 -16.89 -2.11
N LEU A 200 3.90 -16.65 -3.06
CA LEU A 200 3.49 -16.27 -4.41
C LEU A 200 2.80 -17.42 -5.15
N GLN A 201 3.18 -18.65 -4.86
CA GLN A 201 2.57 -19.86 -5.38
C GLN A 201 1.16 -20.06 -4.84
N SER A 202 0.99 -19.96 -3.52
CA SER A 202 -0.34 -20.10 -2.88
C SER A 202 -1.32 -19.03 -3.35
N LEU A 203 -0.82 -17.83 -3.68
CA LEU A 203 -1.63 -16.72 -4.20
C LEU A 203 -1.73 -16.70 -5.73
N GLY A 204 -1.14 -17.67 -6.44
CA GLY A 204 -1.20 -17.80 -7.90
C GLY A 204 -0.48 -16.69 -8.67
N TYR A 205 0.50 -16.01 -8.06
CA TYR A 205 1.34 -15.01 -8.74
C TYR A 205 2.56 -15.60 -9.44
N GLU A 206 3.05 -16.75 -8.96
CA GLU A 206 4.20 -17.45 -9.55
C GLU A 206 3.97 -18.97 -9.48
N PRO A 207 4.39 -19.75 -10.48
CA PRO A 207 4.28 -21.21 -10.41
C PRO A 207 5.33 -21.84 -9.47
N ASP A 208 6.48 -21.17 -9.29
CA ASP A 208 7.62 -21.66 -8.51
C ASP A 208 8.59 -20.52 -8.17
N ASP A 209 9.67 -20.84 -7.43
CA ASP A 209 10.67 -19.87 -6.95
C ASP A 209 11.63 -19.35 -8.05
N ARG A 210 11.53 -19.81 -9.31
CA ARG A 210 12.43 -19.35 -10.40
C ARG A 210 12.27 -17.86 -10.70
N TRP A 211 11.22 -17.22 -10.19
CA TRP A 211 11.03 -15.77 -10.28
C TRP A 211 12.19 -14.98 -9.67
N VAL A 212 12.82 -15.50 -8.62
CA VAL A 212 13.98 -14.86 -7.97
C VAL A 212 15.12 -14.67 -8.97
N GLY A 213 15.40 -15.68 -9.80
CA GLY A 213 16.44 -15.63 -10.83
C GLY A 213 16.14 -14.69 -12.00
N ARG A 214 14.89 -14.22 -12.15
CA ARG A 214 14.50 -13.24 -13.17
C ARG A 214 14.67 -11.79 -12.69
N VAL A 215 14.90 -11.57 -11.39
CA VAL A 215 15.13 -10.24 -10.84
C VAL A 215 16.51 -9.74 -11.29
N ARG A 216 16.55 -8.50 -11.80
CA ARG A 216 17.78 -7.85 -12.29
C ARG A 216 18.18 -6.63 -11.47
N GLY A 217 17.30 -6.14 -10.59
CA GLY A 217 17.53 -4.88 -9.90
C GLY A 217 17.09 -3.66 -10.71
N PRO A 218 17.09 -2.47 -10.08
CA PRO A 218 17.07 -1.22 -10.80
C PRO A 218 18.26 -1.20 -11.77
N ARG A 219 18.03 -0.81 -13.03
CA ARG A 219 19.15 -0.54 -13.93
C ARG A 219 19.96 0.59 -13.30
N LEU A 220 21.22 0.31 -12.96
CA LEU A 220 22.18 1.37 -12.69
C LEU A 220 22.26 2.18 -13.98
N SER A 221 21.79 3.43 -13.96
CA SER A 221 22.21 4.39 -14.98
C SER A 221 23.74 4.35 -15.02
N PRO A 222 24.39 4.34 -16.20
CA PRO A 222 25.83 4.43 -16.24
C PRO A 222 26.23 5.65 -15.42
N SER A 223 27.10 5.46 -14.43
CA SER A 223 27.78 6.58 -13.79
C SER A 223 28.33 7.47 -14.90
N PRO A 224 28.20 8.80 -14.81
CA PRO A 224 29.05 9.65 -15.63
C PRO A 224 30.48 9.17 -15.34
N GLY A 225 31.20 8.77 -16.39
CA GLY A 225 32.60 8.38 -16.27
C GLY A 225 33.42 9.49 -15.58
N PRO A 226 34.69 9.25 -15.26
CA PRO A 226 35.53 10.23 -14.58
C PRO A 226 35.82 11.42 -15.52
N GLY A 227 34.84 12.31 -15.67
CA GLY A 227 35.00 13.64 -16.23
C GLY A 227 35.58 14.52 -15.13
N GLY A 228 36.67 15.21 -15.46
CA GLY A 228 37.47 16.05 -14.58
C GLY A 228 36.72 17.14 -13.81
N PRO A 229 37.45 17.95 -13.03
CA PRO A 229 36.91 18.67 -11.88
C PRO A 229 35.90 19.73 -12.31
N VAL A 230 34.62 19.42 -12.19
CA VAL A 230 33.56 20.45 -12.28
C VAL A 230 33.42 21.08 -10.91
N SER A 231 34.17 22.18 -10.76
CA SER A 231 33.99 23.29 -9.82
C SER A 231 32.72 23.25 -8.95
N LEU A 232 32.95 23.14 -7.64
CA LEU A 232 31.99 23.27 -6.53
C LEU A 232 31.32 24.67 -6.43
N LEU A 233 31.56 25.58 -7.39
CA LEU A 233 31.15 27.01 -7.28
C LEU A 233 29.89 27.40 -8.08
N LYS A 234 29.12 26.48 -8.65
CA LYS A 234 27.86 26.82 -9.36
C LYS A 234 26.55 26.46 -8.65
N ARG A 235 26.58 26.14 -7.34
CA ARG A 235 25.37 25.92 -6.51
C ARG A 235 25.03 27.02 -5.50
N ILE A 236 25.61 28.22 -5.64
CA ILE A 236 25.34 29.35 -4.71
C ILE A 236 24.76 30.61 -5.40
N ALA A 237 24.65 30.68 -6.73
CA ALA A 237 24.06 31.86 -7.38
C ALA A 237 22.58 31.62 -7.74
N GLY A 238 21.66 32.09 -6.89
CA GLY A 238 20.24 32.12 -7.27
C GLY A 238 19.22 32.36 -6.16
N ARG A 239 19.40 33.34 -5.26
CA ARG A 239 18.28 33.99 -4.55
C ARG A 239 18.61 35.47 -4.29
N PRO A 240 17.79 36.43 -4.77
CA PRO A 240 17.95 37.83 -4.40
C PRO A 240 17.45 38.09 -2.97
N TRP A 241 18.24 38.85 -2.23
CA TRP A 241 17.96 39.41 -0.92
C TRP A 241 17.24 40.76 -1.06
N GLU A 242 16.16 40.97 -0.30
CA GLU A 242 15.56 42.25 0.13
C GLU A 242 14.62 41.88 1.30
N ARG A 243 14.52 42.50 2.48
CA ARG A 243 15.26 43.53 3.19
C ARG A 243 14.72 43.47 4.65
N PHE A 244 15.57 43.38 5.65
CA PHE A 244 15.21 43.66 7.05
C PHE A 244 15.09 45.18 7.25
N LYS A 245 14.03 45.63 7.93
CA LYS A 245 14.07 46.84 8.75
C LYS A 245 13.63 46.46 10.16
N LEU A 246 14.60 46.49 11.08
CA LEU A 246 14.33 46.68 12.51
C LEU A 246 13.93 48.14 12.74
N SER A 247 12.92 48.37 13.59
CA SER A 247 12.84 49.57 14.41
C SER A 247 12.50 49.15 15.84
N THR A 248 13.23 49.76 16.75
CA THR A 248 13.31 49.55 18.19
C THR A 248 12.06 50.00 18.96
N ALA A 249 11.80 49.28 20.07
CA ALA A 249 11.25 49.65 21.37
C ALA A 249 10.28 50.85 21.52
N THR A 250 9.21 50.68 22.31
CA THR A 250 9.05 51.26 23.66
C THR A 250 7.79 50.70 24.35
N SER A 251 7.91 50.46 25.65
CA SER A 251 6.92 50.06 26.66
C SER A 251 5.75 51.03 26.87
N ALA A 252 4.57 50.52 27.26
CA ALA A 252 3.81 50.97 28.44
C ALA A 252 2.49 50.17 28.60
N SER A 253 2.35 49.54 29.77
CA SER A 253 1.09 49.15 30.45
C SER A 253 0.43 50.42 31.05
N PRO A 254 -0.82 50.42 31.55
CA PRO A 254 -1.61 49.34 32.15
C PRO A 254 -2.79 48.81 31.32
#